data_AF-A0A291PD53-F1
#
_entry.id   AF-A0A291PD53-F1
#
_cell.length_a   1.000
_cell.length_b   1.000
_cell.length_c   1.000
_cell.angle_alpha   90.00
_cell.angle_beta   90.00
_cell.angle_gamma   90.00
#
_symmetry.space_group_name_H-M   'P 1'
#
loop_
_entity.id
_entity.type
_entity.pdbx_description
1 polymer ?
#
loop_
_entity_poly.entity_id
_entity_poly.type
_entity_poly.pdbx_seq_one_letter_code
_entity_poly.pdbx_strand_id
1 'polypeptide(L)'
;MSLLEMPSPSDVLRAVVEGSVYSRPDRFSPLLQDIRSLLRSLGGDVTAGSLAHTVRQGVYFLRTAHQRRDLMAEFFESYPVATTAAEILKTMEQV
;
A
#
# COMPACT_ATOMS: atom_id res chain seq x y z
N MET A 1 24.63 11.86 2.58
CA MET A 1 23.61 11.15 1.79
C MET A 1 22.27 11.55 2.35
N SER A 2 21.45 12.27 1.58
CA SER A 2 20.12 12.66 2.04
C SER A 2 19.28 11.39 2.13
N LEU A 3 18.96 10.95 3.35
CA LEU A 3 17.84 10.03 3.57
C LEU A 3 16.62 10.79 3.08
N LEU A 4 16.21 10.58 1.83
CA LEU A 4 14.85 10.89 1.41
C LEU A 4 13.96 10.12 2.37
N GLU A 5 13.41 10.81 3.37
CA GLU A 5 12.54 10.20 4.37
C GLU A 5 11.42 9.50 3.62
N MET A 6 11.36 8.17 3.75
CA MET A 6 10.30 7.41 3.11
C MET A 6 8.95 7.95 3.60
N PRO A 7 7.99 8.21 2.69
CA PRO A 7 6.73 8.78 3.10
C PRO A 7 5.99 7.80 3.99
N SER A 8 5.41 8.34 5.08
CA SER A 8 4.61 7.60 6.05
C SER A 8 3.48 6.84 5.35
N PRO A 9 3.40 5.50 5.49
CA PRO A 9 2.35 4.70 4.87
C PRO A 9 0.93 5.11 5.25
N SER A 10 0.73 5.60 6.48
CA SER A 10 -0.57 6.13 6.90
C SER A 10 -0.91 7.42 6.16
N ASP A 11 0.06 8.31 5.93
CA ASP A 11 -0.20 9.58 5.24
C ASP A 11 -0.38 9.39 3.74
N VAL A 12 0.40 8.49 3.12
CA VAL A 12 0.20 8.07 1.73
C VAL A 12 -1.19 7.48 1.56
N LEU A 13 -1.59 6.53 2.41
CA LEU A 13 -2.91 5.94 2.31
C LEU A 13 -4.01 6.99 2.52
N ARG A 14 -3.82 7.94 3.45
CA ARG A 14 -4.79 9.01 3.72
C ARG A 14 -5.00 9.89 2.48
N ALA A 15 -3.94 10.23 1.77
CA ALA A 15 -4.02 10.98 0.52
C ALA A 15 -4.77 10.19 -0.57
N VAL A 16 -4.48 8.89 -0.70
CA VAL A 16 -5.12 8.02 -1.70
C VAL A 16 -6.60 7.81 -1.44
N VAL A 17 -7.01 7.63 -0.18
CA VAL A 17 -8.43 7.39 0.15
C VAL A 17 -9.25 8.66 0.25
N GLU A 18 -8.65 9.84 0.07
CA GLU A 18 -9.33 11.13 0.16
C GLU A 18 -10.55 11.17 -0.79
N GLY A 19 -11.70 11.62 -0.29
CA GLY A 19 -12.94 11.63 -1.07
C GLY A 19 -13.62 10.26 -1.27
N SER A 20 -13.05 9.16 -0.77
CA SER A 20 -13.66 7.83 -0.82
C SER A 20 -14.30 7.42 0.52
N VAL A 21 -15.06 6.32 0.52
CA VAL A 21 -15.60 5.72 1.76
C VAL A 21 -14.51 5.19 2.70
N TYR A 22 -13.28 4.99 2.21
CA TYR A 22 -12.13 4.52 2.99
C TYR A 22 -11.42 5.62 3.77
N SER A 23 -11.81 6.89 3.58
CA SER A 23 -11.38 8.01 4.43
C SER A 23 -11.91 7.92 5.87
N ARG A 24 -12.96 7.12 6.10
CA ARG A 24 -13.55 6.94 7.42
C ARG A 24 -12.68 6.00 8.28
N PRO A 25 -12.47 6.30 9.58
CA PRO A 25 -11.59 5.49 10.44
C PRO A 25 -11.93 3.99 10.48
N ASP A 26 -13.21 3.63 10.44
CA ASP A 26 -13.71 2.25 10.45
C ASP A 26 -13.33 1.45 9.18
N ARG A 27 -12.98 2.14 8.09
CA ARG A 27 -12.56 1.54 6.82
C ARG A 27 -11.07 1.76 6.54
N PHE A 28 -10.51 2.86 7.01
CA PHE A 28 -9.11 3.21 6.88
C PHE A 28 -8.21 2.19 7.58
N SER A 29 -8.44 1.94 8.88
CA SER A 29 -7.58 1.05 9.67
C SER A 29 -7.56 -0.39 9.14
N PRO A 30 -8.70 -1.01 8.76
CA PRO A 30 -8.68 -2.32 8.11
C PRO A 30 -7.98 -2.33 6.75
N LEU A 31 -8.09 -1.25 5.96
CA LEU A 31 -7.37 -1.16 4.68
C LEU A 31 -5.86 -1.10 4.88
N LEU A 32 -5.39 -0.30 5.84
CA LEU A 32 -3.98 -0.23 6.20
C LEU A 32 -3.46 -1.57 6.73
N GLN A 33 -4.25 -2.28 7.54
CA GLN A 33 -3.89 -3.62 8.04
C GLN A 33 -3.81 -4.66 6.92
N ASP A 34 -4.70 -4.61 5.93
CA ASP A 34 -4.67 -5.51 4.78
C ASP A 34 -3.44 -5.25 3.91
N ILE A 35 -3.07 -3.98 3.69
CA ILE A 35 -1.82 -3.61 3.01
C ILE A 35 -0.61 -4.17 3.77
N ARG A 36 -0.56 -3.99 5.10
CA ARG A 36 0.51 -4.55 5.94
C ARG A 36 0.58 -6.07 5.86
N SER A 37 -0.57 -6.73 5.88
CA SER A 37 -0.66 -8.19 5.82
C SER A 37 -0.21 -8.73 4.47
N LEU A 38 -0.54 -8.04 3.38
CA LEU A 38 -0.02 -8.32 2.04
C LEU A 38 1.50 -8.17 2.01
N LEU A 39 2.05 -7.06 2.49
CA LEU A 39 3.49 -6.82 2.49
C LEU A 39 4.26 -7.91 3.28
N ARG A 40 3.68 -8.43 4.36
CA ARG A 40 4.25 -9.55 5.13
C ARG A 40 4.20 -10.90 4.43
N SER A 41 3.25 -11.12 3.53
CA SER A 41 3.10 -12.40 2.83
C SER A 41 3.94 -12.49 1.55
N LEU A 42 4.55 -11.38 1.13
CA LEU A 42 5.33 -11.28 -0.10
C LEU A 42 6.84 -11.45 0.16
N GLY A 43 7.57 -11.76 -0.91
CA GLY A 43 9.03 -11.63 -0.91
C GLY A 43 9.44 -10.19 -0.65
N GLY A 44 10.45 -9.98 0.21
CA GLY A 44 10.88 -8.65 0.61
C GLY A 44 11.46 -7.80 -0.53
N ASP A 45 11.86 -8.42 -1.63
CA ASP A 45 12.42 -7.86 -2.86
C ASP A 45 11.35 -7.44 -3.88
N VAL A 46 10.08 -7.77 -3.65
CA VAL A 46 8.98 -7.35 -4.53
C VAL A 46 8.85 -5.83 -4.49
N THR A 47 8.86 -5.20 -5.66
CA THR A 47 8.86 -3.74 -5.78
C THR A 47 7.45 -3.14 -5.77
N ALA A 48 7.35 -1.87 -5.40
CA ALA A 48 6.11 -1.09 -5.39
C ALA A 48 5.45 -1.05 -6.78
N GLY A 49 6.23 -0.92 -7.85
CA GLY A 49 5.69 -0.99 -9.22
C GLY A 49 5.10 -2.35 -9.56
N SER A 50 5.74 -3.44 -9.13
CA SER A 50 5.21 -4.80 -9.30
C SER A 50 3.92 -5.00 -8.49
N LEU A 51 3.88 -4.47 -7.27
CA LEU A 51 2.70 -4.50 -6.40
C LEU A 51 1.52 -3.75 -7.01
N ALA A 52 1.73 -2.50 -7.43
CA ALA A 52 0.70 -1.70 -8.10
C ALA A 52 0.09 -2.46 -9.28
N HIS A 53 0.95 -3.03 -10.14
CA HIS A 53 0.51 -3.78 -11.31
C HIS A 53 -0.30 -5.03 -10.93
N THR A 54 0.24 -5.88 -10.06
CA THR A 54 -0.38 -7.17 -9.67
C THR A 54 -1.67 -7.00 -8.88
N VAL A 55 -1.75 -5.99 -8.01
CA VAL A 55 -2.96 -5.64 -7.26
C VAL A 55 -4.08 -5.18 -8.20
N ARG A 56 -3.76 -4.30 -9.17
CA ARG A 56 -4.72 -3.81 -10.17
C ARG A 56 -5.23 -4.93 -11.08
N GLN A 57 -4.37 -5.88 -11.43
CA GLN A 57 -4.75 -7.10 -12.17
C GLN A 57 -5.57 -8.09 -11.31
N GLY A 58 -5.74 -7.84 -10.02
CA GLY A 58 -6.51 -8.69 -9.11
C GLY A 58 -5.83 -10.01 -8.76
N VAL A 59 -4.52 -10.15 -9.04
CA VAL A 59 -3.74 -11.39 -8.84
C VAL A 59 -3.81 -11.85 -7.38
N TYR A 60 -3.70 -10.92 -6.43
CA TYR A 60 -3.78 -11.23 -5.00
C TYR A 60 -5.18 -11.10 -4.40
N PHE A 61 -6.15 -10.55 -5.16
CA PHE A 61 -7.41 -10.04 -4.61
C PHE A 61 -8.62 -10.39 -5.49
N LEU A 62 -8.69 -11.63 -5.97
CA LEU A 62 -9.78 -12.11 -6.85
C LEU A 62 -11.19 -11.89 -6.27
N ARG A 63 -11.33 -11.79 -4.94
CA ARG A 63 -12.62 -11.62 -4.24
C ARG A 63 -12.88 -10.21 -3.68
N THR A 64 -11.94 -9.28 -3.84
CA THR A 64 -12.06 -7.93 -3.27
C THR A 64 -12.76 -6.98 -4.23
N ALA A 65 -13.62 -6.10 -3.72
CA ALA A 65 -14.27 -5.06 -4.51
C ALA A 65 -13.25 -4.22 -5.29
N HIS A 66 -13.57 -3.89 -6.55
CA HIS A 66 -12.68 -3.16 -7.48
C HIS A 66 -12.08 -1.90 -6.84
N GLN A 67 -12.92 -1.04 -6.26
CA GLN A 67 -12.50 0.19 -5.60
C GLN A 67 -11.42 -0.02 -4.53
N ARG A 68 -11.50 -1.11 -3.75
CA ARG A 68 -10.49 -1.37 -2.71
C ARG A 68 -9.14 -1.74 -3.32
N ARG A 69 -9.15 -2.50 -4.41
CA ARG A 69 -7.93 -2.89 -5.13
C ARG A 69 -7.30 -1.69 -5.81
N ASP A 70 -8.12 -0.83 -6.41
CA ASP A 70 -7.64 0.39 -7.07
C ASP A 70 -6.93 1.31 -6.07
N LEU A 71 -7.53 1.51 -4.88
CA LEU A 71 -6.89 2.26 -3.79
C LEU A 71 -5.59 1.62 -3.29
N MET A 72 -5.53 0.29 -3.19
CA MET A 72 -4.28 -0.39 -2.83
C MET A 72 -3.21 -0.25 -3.93
N ALA A 73 -3.61 -0.29 -5.20
CA ALA A 73 -2.69 -0.07 -6.31
C ALA A 73 -2.15 1.37 -6.31
N GLU A 74 -3.03 2.37 -6.17
CA GLU A 74 -2.68 3.79 -6.06
C GLU A 74 -1.76 4.07 -4.86
N PHE A 75 -1.98 3.37 -3.73
CA PHE A 75 -1.07 3.40 -2.59
C PHE A 75 0.35 2.97 -2.98
N PHE A 76 0.52 1.87 -3.71
CA PHE A 76 1.84 1.42 -4.15
C PHE A 76 2.43 2.33 -5.24
N GLU A 77 1.62 2.91 -6.12
CA GLU A 77 2.08 3.89 -7.13
C GLU A 77 2.59 5.19 -6.53
N SER A 78 2.20 5.51 -5.30
CA SER A 78 2.67 6.70 -4.58
C SER A 78 4.12 6.57 -4.08
N TYR A 79 4.72 5.38 -4.18
CA TYR A 79 6.13 5.15 -3.87
C TYR A 79 6.99 5.13 -5.14
N PRO A 80 8.29 5.47 -5.05
CA PRO A 80 9.21 5.21 -6.14
C PRO A 80 9.15 3.75 -6.59
N VAL A 81 9.13 3.49 -7.90
CA VAL A 81 8.91 2.16 -8.49
C VAL A 81 9.84 1.08 -7.93
N ALA A 82 11.08 1.43 -7.57
CA ALA A 82 12.08 0.51 -7.04
C ALA A 82 11.96 0.23 -5.53
N THR A 83 11.12 0.99 -4.82
CA THR A 83 10.89 0.79 -3.37
C THR A 83 10.35 -0.60 -3.14
N THR A 84 10.95 -1.33 -2.23
CA THR A 84 10.63 -2.73 -1.98
C THR A 84 9.54 -2.88 -0.92
N ALA A 85 8.86 -4.02 -0.95
CA ALA A 85 7.87 -4.38 0.04
C ALA A 85 8.45 -4.38 1.46
N ALA A 86 9.71 -4.82 1.62
CA ALA A 86 10.42 -4.79 2.89
C ALA A 86 10.66 -3.37 3.41
N GLU A 87 11.01 -2.43 2.53
CA GLU A 87 11.21 -1.02 2.89
C GLU A 87 9.91 -0.37 3.36
N ILE A 88 8.81 -0.54 2.62
CA ILE A 88 7.49 -0.03 3.02
C ILE A 88 7.04 -0.66 4.33
N LEU A 89 7.16 -1.99 4.46
CA LEU A 89 6.80 -2.70 5.69
C LEU A 89 7.59 -2.18 6.87
N LYS A 90 8.91 -1.99 6.73
CA LYS A 90 9.75 -1.45 7.79
C LYS A 90 9.23 -0.09 8.30
N THR A 91 8.84 0.81 7.40
CA THR A 91 8.24 2.09 7.80
C THR A 91 6.88 1.91 8.50
N MET A 92 6.06 0.93 8.09
CA MET A 92 4.80 0.62 8.77
C MET A 92 4.98 0.06 10.19
N GLU A 93 6.11 -0.57 10.48
CA GLU A 93 6.38 -1.23 11.78
C GLU A 93 7.21 -0.39 12.74
N GLN A 94 7.76 0.73 12.26
CA GLN A 94 8.50 1.70 13.08
C GLN A 94 7.60 2.71 13.81
N VAL A 95 6.29 2.68 13.57
CA VAL A 95 5.26 3.54 14.19
C VAL A 95 4.55 2.81 15.32
#